data_AF-A0A6I1QNJ9-F1
#
_entry.id   AF-A0A6I1QNJ9-F1
#
_cell.length_a   1.000
_cell.length_b   1.000
_cell.length_c   1.000
_cell.angle_alpha   90.00
_cell.angle_beta   90.00
_cell.angle_gamma   90.00
#
_symmetry.space_group_name_H-M   'P 1'
#
loop_
_entity.id
_entity.type
_entity.pdbx_description
1 polymer ?
#
loop_
_entity_poly.entity_id
_entity_poly.type
_entity_poly.pdbx_seq_one_letter_code
_entity_poly.pdbx_strand_id
1 'polypeptide(L)'
;MTQTSQRFLLLTKYQQAEAKKRQQFIEKYLTETEPKHFLEASRWEVFCQRHCVDMQIAKPKREEFAKWCFDFKMWQGDLFVLAPQSTNSDYYSGKCANS
;
A
#
# COMPACT_ATOMS: atom_id res chain seq x y z
N MET A 1 0.03 14.39 10.56
CA MET A 1 0.44 13.50 11.67
C MET A 1 -0.01 12.10 11.33
N THR A 2 0.92 11.16 11.17
CA THR A 2 0.57 9.73 11.02
C THR A 2 0.17 9.19 12.38
N GLN A 3 -1.09 8.77 12.53
CA GLN A 3 -1.51 8.07 13.75
C GLN A 3 -1.08 6.61 13.65
N THR A 4 -0.06 6.22 14.41
CA THR A 4 0.23 4.80 14.64
C THR A 4 -0.81 4.26 15.60
N SER A 5 -1.78 3.51 15.10
CA SER A 5 -2.79 2.85 15.94
C SER A 5 -2.14 1.82 16.88
N GLN A 6 -2.83 1.45 17.97
CA GLN A 6 -2.37 0.34 18.82
C GLN A 6 -2.17 -0.96 18.02
N ARG A 7 -2.97 -1.18 16.98
CA ARG A 7 -2.86 -2.32 16.07
C ARG A 7 -1.53 -2.32 15.30
N PHE A 8 -1.02 -1.15 14.94
CA PHE A 8 0.28 -1.02 14.28
C PHE A 8 1.42 -1.52 15.18
N LEU A 9 1.32 -1.31 16.50
CA LEU A 9 2.34 -1.76 17.45
C LEU A 9 2.37 -3.28 17.64
N LEU A 10 1.28 -3.98 17.29
CA LEU A 10 1.20 -5.44 17.33
C LEU A 10 1.91 -6.13 16.15
N LEU A 11 2.28 -5.36 15.12
CA LEU A 11 2.97 -5.88 13.95
C LEU A 11 4.43 -6.19 14.25
N THR A 12 5.00 -7.14 13.51
CA THR A 12 6.45 -7.40 13.55
C THR A 12 7.25 -6.18 13.11
N LYS A 13 8.52 -6.06 13.54
CA LYS A 13 9.41 -4.97 13.10
C LYS A 13 9.51 -4.87 11.57
N TYR A 14 9.51 -6.02 10.89
CA TYR A 14 9.49 -6.09 9.43
C TYR A 14 8.21 -5.48 8.84
N GLN A 15 7.03 -5.89 9.33
CA GLN A 15 5.76 -5.35 8.86
C GLN A 15 5.64 -3.85 9.11
N GLN A 16 6.11 -3.36 10.25
CA GLN A 16 6.14 -1.93 10.56
C GLN A 16 7.09 -1.17 9.61
N ALA A 17 8.26 -1.73 9.29
CA ALA A 17 9.20 -1.13 8.37
C ALA A 17 8.62 -1.07 6.93
N GLU A 18 8.00 -2.15 6.46
CA GLU A 18 7.34 -2.19 5.15
C GLU A 18 6.18 -1.19 5.05
N ALA A 19 5.34 -1.10 6.08
CA ALA A 19 4.25 -0.12 6.12
C ALA A 19 4.76 1.33 6.02
N LYS A 20 5.85 1.66 6.73
CA LYS A 20 6.50 2.98 6.66
C LYS A 20 7.08 3.25 5.27
N LYS A 21 7.72 2.25 4.64
CA LYS A 21 8.22 2.38 3.25
C LYS A 21 7.07 2.64 2.28
N ARG A 22 5.97 1.90 2.38
CA ARG A 22 4.77 2.08 1.55
C ARG A 22 4.14 3.47 1.76
N GLN A 23 4.08 3.94 3.00
CA GLN A 23 3.59 5.29 3.31
C GLN A 23 4.44 6.36 2.61
N GLN A 24 5.77 6.31 2.76
CA GLN A 24 6.67 7.24 2.10
C GLN A 24 6.53 7.17 0.57
N PHE A 25 6.33 5.98 0.02
CA PHE A 25 6.16 5.78 -1.42
C PHE A 25 4.86 6.41 -1.93
N ILE A 26 3.76 6.28 -1.18
CA ILE A 26 2.48 6.97 -1.46
C ILE A 26 2.66 8.48 -1.41
N GLU A 27 3.28 9.01 -0.35
CA GLU A 27 3.50 10.46 -0.19
C GLU A 27 4.34 11.03 -1.34
N LYS A 28 5.38 10.29 -1.74
CA LYS A 28 6.23 10.67 -2.86
C LYS A 28 5.47 10.67 -4.18
N TYR A 29 4.63 9.66 -4.42
CA TYR A 29 3.78 9.61 -5.61
C TYR A 29 2.80 10.77 -5.66
N LEU A 30 2.14 11.07 -4.54
CA LEU A 30 1.20 12.19 -4.42
C LEU A 30 1.85 13.57 -4.56
N THR A 31 3.15 13.67 -4.23
CA THR A 31 3.92 14.91 -4.38
C THR A 31 4.44 15.11 -5.81
N GLU A 32 4.89 14.04 -6.45
CA GLU A 32 5.51 14.09 -7.78
C GLU A 32 4.51 13.92 -8.94
N THR A 33 3.29 13.44 -8.67
CA THR A 33 2.27 13.18 -9.70
C THR A 33 1.10 14.15 -9.57
N GLU A 34 0.82 14.90 -10.63
CA GLU A 34 -0.36 15.77 -10.67
C GLU A 34 -1.66 14.94 -10.53
N PRO A 35 -2.69 15.43 -9.82
CA PRO A 35 -3.92 14.67 -9.56
C PRO A 35 -4.62 14.13 -10.81
N LYS A 36 -4.59 14.88 -11.94
CA LYS A 36 -5.19 14.44 -13.21
C LYS A 36 -4.48 13.22 -13.84
N HIS A 37 -3.25 12.93 -13.41
CA HIS A 37 -2.42 11.83 -13.89
C HIS A 37 -2.39 10.66 -12.90
N PHE A 38 -3.08 10.79 -11.77
CA PHE A 38 -3.21 9.74 -10.76
C PHE A 38 -3.98 8.57 -11.37
N LEU A 39 -3.26 7.53 -11.83
CA LEU A 39 -3.68 6.28 -12.49
C LEU A 39 -3.34 6.15 -13.99
N GLU A 40 -2.71 7.16 -14.60
CA GLU A 40 -2.14 6.99 -15.94
C GLU A 40 -1.02 5.95 -15.91
N ALA A 41 -1.14 4.93 -16.77
CA ALA A 41 -0.22 3.79 -16.79
C ALA A 41 1.24 4.23 -17.03
N SER A 42 1.45 5.13 -18.00
CA SER A 42 2.78 5.66 -18.32
C SER A 42 3.43 6.41 -17.16
N ARG A 43 2.64 7.21 -16.42
CA ARG A 43 3.11 7.99 -15.27
C ARG A 43 3.46 7.07 -14.10
N TRP A 44 2.61 6.08 -13.84
CA TRP A 44 2.87 5.05 -12.85
C TRP A 44 4.16 4.28 -13.16
N GLU A 45 4.34 3.85 -14.41
CA GLU A 45 5.52 3.08 -14.83
C GLU A 45 6.82 3.86 -14.65
N VAL A 46 6.85 5.11 -15.09
CA VAL A 46 8.01 6.00 -14.91
C VAL A 46 8.31 6.22 -13.43
N PHE A 47 7.28 6.48 -12.62
CA PHE A 47 7.44 6.68 -11.18
C PHE A 47 8.01 5.42 -10.51
N CYS A 48 7.41 4.24 -10.74
CA CYS A 48 7.88 3.02 -10.08
C CYS A 48 9.26 2.60 -10.59
N GLN A 49 9.57 2.74 -11.89
CA GLN A 49 10.91 2.41 -12.40
C GLN A 49 12.02 3.16 -11.65
N ARG A 50 11.76 4.41 -11.28
CA ARG A 50 12.68 5.23 -10.49
C ARG A 50 12.65 4.83 -9.01
N HIS A 51 11.49 4.92 -8.36
CA HIS A 51 11.42 4.90 -6.90
C HIS A 51 11.30 3.51 -6.28
N CYS A 52 10.85 2.50 -7.04
CA CYS A 52 10.75 1.14 -6.51
C CYS A 52 12.15 0.57 -6.15
N VAL A 53 13.18 0.87 -6.96
CA VAL A 53 14.57 0.48 -6.67
C VAL A 53 15.13 1.29 -5.50
N ASP A 54 15.04 2.63 -5.57
CA ASP A 54 15.59 3.54 -4.57
C ASP A 54 15.02 3.28 -3.17
N MET A 55 13.73 2.96 -3.08
CA MET A 55 13.02 2.75 -1.82
C MET A 55 12.95 1.28 -1.40
N GLN A 56 13.60 0.37 -2.15
CA GLN A 56 13.58 -1.07 -1.89
C GLN A 56 12.16 -1.63 -1.72
N ILE A 57 11.30 -1.26 -2.66
CA ILE A 57 9.92 -1.74 -2.78
C ILE A 57 9.86 -2.66 -3.99
N ALA A 58 9.44 -3.91 -3.77
CA ALA A 58 9.11 -4.80 -4.87
C ALA A 58 8.03 -4.13 -5.73
N LYS A 59 8.29 -3.99 -7.04
CA LYS A 59 7.40 -3.29 -7.98
C LYS A 59 5.96 -3.80 -7.82
N PRO A 60 5.05 -3.02 -7.21
CA PRO A 60 3.69 -3.49 -6.99
C PRO A 60 2.92 -3.42 -8.30
N LYS A 61 1.85 -4.19 -8.40
CA LYS A 61 0.87 -3.97 -9.48
C LYS A 61 0.23 -2.59 -9.27
N ARG A 62 -0.20 -1.95 -10.35
CA ARG A 62 -0.84 -0.62 -10.27
C ARG A 62 -2.11 -0.68 -9.40
N GLU A 63 -2.87 -1.75 -9.51
CA GLU A 63 -4.09 -2.00 -8.73
C GLU A 63 -3.77 -2.22 -7.24
N GLU A 64 -2.66 -2.89 -6.95
CA GLU A 64 -2.15 -3.07 -5.59
C GLU A 64 -1.76 -1.72 -4.97
N PHE A 65 -1.03 -0.88 -5.73
CA PHE A 65 -0.68 0.46 -5.29
C PHE A 65 -1.90 1.36 -5.10
N ALA A 66 -2.88 1.29 -6.02
CA ALA A 66 -4.14 2.02 -5.89
C ALA A 66 -4.89 1.60 -4.62
N LYS A 67 -4.88 0.29 -4.30
CA LYS A 67 -5.43 -0.23 -3.04
C LYS A 67 -4.71 0.36 -1.83
N TRP A 68 -3.37 0.43 -1.83
CA TRP A 68 -2.63 1.06 -0.73
C TRP A 68 -3.04 2.52 -0.52
N CYS A 69 -3.13 3.30 -1.61
CA CYS A 69 -3.58 4.69 -1.54
C CYS A 69 -5.00 4.82 -0.97
N PHE A 70 -5.90 3.96 -1.42
CA PHE A 70 -7.29 3.94 -0.97
C PHE A 70 -7.40 3.57 0.50
N ASP A 71 -6.78 2.47 0.92
CA ASP A 71 -6.80 2.01 2.32
C ASP A 71 -6.22 3.07 3.24
N PHE A 72 -5.07 3.66 2.87
CA PHE A 72 -4.43 4.70 3.66
C PHE A 72 -5.34 5.92 3.86
N LYS A 73 -6.06 6.33 2.82
CA LYS A 73 -7.02 7.43 2.91
C LYS A 73 -8.27 7.06 3.71
N MET A 74 -8.87 5.89 3.45
CA MET A 74 -10.07 5.41 4.13
C MET A 74 -9.84 5.30 5.64
N TRP A 75 -8.68 4.79 6.04
CA TRP A 75 -8.30 4.61 7.44
C TRP A 75 -7.59 5.83 8.03
N GLN A 76 -7.77 7.01 7.43
CA GLN A 76 -7.29 8.30 7.96
C GLN A 76 -5.79 8.31 8.30
N GLY A 77 -4.99 7.58 7.51
CA GLY A 77 -3.54 7.51 7.68
C GLY A 77 -3.04 6.45 8.68
N ASP A 78 -3.87 5.51 9.12
CA ASP A 78 -3.42 4.40 9.99
C ASP A 78 -2.45 3.47 9.25
N LEU A 79 -1.19 3.40 9.70
CA LEU A 79 -0.16 2.59 9.05
C LEU A 79 -0.40 1.08 9.12
N PHE A 80 -1.27 0.62 10.01
CA PHE A 80 -1.60 -0.80 10.11
C PHE A 80 -2.09 -1.38 8.77
N VAL A 81 -2.87 -0.62 8.00
CA VAL A 81 -3.45 -1.11 6.73
C VAL A 81 -2.44 -1.22 5.59
N LEU A 82 -1.29 -0.56 5.73
CA LEU A 82 -0.20 -0.65 4.76
C LEU A 82 0.75 -1.82 5.05
N ALA A 83 0.64 -2.47 6.21
CA ALA A 83 1.50 -3.60 6.53
C ALA A 83 1.25 -4.78 5.58
N PRO A 84 2.31 -5.51 5.17
CA PRO A 84 2.13 -6.75 4.42
C PRO A 84 1.36 -7.73 5.31
N GLN A 85 0.22 -8.18 4.80
CA GLN A 85 -0.55 -9.23 5.42
C GLN A 85 0.24 -10.52 5.21
N SER A 86 0.50 -11.27 6.28
CA SER A 86 0.96 -12.65 6.15
C SER A 86 -0.04 -13.37 5.26
N THR A 87 0.41 -13.91 4.13
CA THR A 87 -0.40 -14.63 3.16
C THR A 87 -1.08 -15.84 3.82
N ASN A 88 -2.26 -15.63 4.38
CA ASN A 88 -3.28 -16.66 4.61
C ASN A 88 -4.31 -16.55 3.48
N SER A 89 -3.85 -16.45 2.23
CA SER A 89 -4.72 -16.29 1.05
C SER A 89 -5.23 -17.62 0.49
N ASP A 90 -5.29 -18.69 1.29
CA ASP A 90 -5.90 -19.97 0.88
C ASP A 90 -7.28 -20.20 1.53
N TYR A 91 -7.82 -19.25 2.30
CA TYR A 91 -9.05 -19.47 3.08
C TYR A 91 -10.29 -18.70 2.61
N TYR A 92 -10.39 -18.37 1.32
CA TYR A 92 -11.70 -18.12 0.70
C TYR A 92 -12.09 -19.32 -0.15
N SER A 93 -12.37 -20.43 0.55
CA SER A 93 -13.24 -21.49 0.04
C SER A 93 -14.59 -20.85 -0.28
N GLY A 94 -14.80 -20.53 -1.55
CA GLY A 94 -16.10 -20.17 -2.10
C GLY A 94 -17.07 -21.33 -1.93
N LYS A 95 -17.80 -21.35 -0.82
CA LYS A 95 -19.09 -22.02 -0.74
C LYS A 95 -20.13 -20.93 -0.55
N CYS A 96 -20.69 -20.46 -1.66
CA CYS A 96 -22.00 -19.85 -1.62
C CYS A 96 -22.94 -20.88 -1.00
N ALA A 97 -23.55 -20.53 0.13
CA ALA A 97 -24.67 -21.30 0.67
C ALA A 97 -25.85 -21.05 -0.28
N ASN A 98 -26.18 -22.05 -1.11
CA ASN A 98 -27.45 -22.05 -1.82
C ASN A 98 -28.56 -22.08 -0.75
N SER A 99 -29.34 -21.00 -0.70
CA SER A 99 -30.69 -20.99 -0.13
C SER A 99 -31.67 -21.59 -1.13
#